data_AF-A0A212D641-F1
#
_entry.id   AF-A0A212D641-F1
#
_cell.length_a   1.000
_cell.length_b   1.000
_cell.length_c   1.000
_cell.angle_alpha   90.00
_cell.angle_beta   90.00
_cell.angle_gamma   90.00
#
_symmetry.space_group_name_H-M   'P 1'
#
loop_
_entity.id
_entity.type
_entity.pdbx_description
1 polymer ?
#
loop_
_entity_poly.entity_id
_entity_poly.type
_entity_poly.pdbx_seq_one_letter_code
_entity_poly.pdbx_strand_id
1 'polypeptide(L)'
;MLLIEGAERRRPRRNGRRLRQDHADSCVVSSDEEELARDKDVYVTTHSPRSAREEAAVGLRPSGTVSCPICMDGYSEIVQNGRLIVSTECGHVFCSQCLRDSLKNANTCPTCRKKMSHKRYHPIYI
;
A
#
# COMPACT_ATOMS: atom_id res chain seq x y z
N MET A 1 -39.00 -8.54 47.85
CA MET A 1 -38.49 -9.50 46.85
C MET A 1 -37.53 -8.70 45.96
N LEU A 2 -36.21 -8.81 46.09
CA LEU A 2 -35.30 -9.86 45.52
C LEU A 2 -35.49 -10.00 43.99
N LEU A 3 -34.53 -10.06 43.04
CA LEU A 3 -33.06 -9.93 42.83
C LEU A 3 -32.89 -9.89 41.26
N ILE A 4 -32.04 -9.05 40.63
CA ILE A 4 -30.66 -9.29 40.06
C ILE A 4 -30.52 -9.90 38.62
N GLU A 5 -29.58 -9.30 37.83
CA GLU A 5 -28.76 -9.73 36.65
C GLU A 5 -29.44 -10.15 35.31
N GLY A 6 -28.97 -9.83 34.11
CA GLY A 6 -27.60 -9.61 33.59
C GLY A 6 -27.21 -10.81 32.69
N ALA A 7 -27.05 -10.65 31.37
CA ALA A 7 -26.44 -11.69 30.52
C ALA A 7 -25.91 -11.18 29.16
N GLU A 8 -24.58 -11.02 29.07
CA GLU A 8 -23.79 -11.03 27.83
C GLU A 8 -23.83 -12.42 27.15
N ARG A 9 -23.74 -12.48 25.81
CA ARG A 9 -23.31 -13.71 25.11
C ARG A 9 -22.27 -13.38 24.03
N ARG A 10 -21.07 -13.94 24.20
CA ARG A 10 -19.87 -13.78 23.37
C ARG A 10 -19.58 -15.05 22.52
N ARG A 11 -19.26 -14.84 21.23
CA ARG A 11 -18.25 -15.55 20.35
C ARG A 11 -18.56 -17.00 19.89
N PRO A 12 -17.93 -17.57 18.81
CA PRO A 12 -16.60 -17.25 18.23
C PRO A 12 -16.41 -17.30 16.68
N ARG A 13 -15.14 -17.04 16.31
CA ARG A 13 -14.49 -16.90 14.99
C ARG A 13 -14.40 -18.21 14.20
N ARG A 14 -14.56 -18.16 12.86
CA ARG A 14 -14.18 -19.24 11.94
C ARG A 14 -12.76 -19.00 11.42
N ASN A 15 -11.84 -19.88 11.82
CA ASN A 15 -10.47 -20.00 11.32
C ASN A 15 -10.38 -21.38 10.66
N GLY A 16 -10.26 -21.43 9.34
CA GLY A 16 -10.18 -22.69 8.58
C GLY A 16 -8.73 -23.05 8.29
N ARG A 17 -8.17 -24.02 9.03
CA ARG A 17 -6.98 -24.79 8.64
C ARG A 17 -7.40 -26.22 8.35
N ARG A 18 -7.14 -26.73 7.15
CA ARG A 18 -6.79 -28.15 6.92
C ARG A 18 -5.74 -28.22 5.81
N LEU A 19 -4.50 -28.42 6.25
CA LEU A 19 -3.35 -28.94 5.51
C LEU A 19 -3.38 -30.47 5.66
N ARG A 20 -3.16 -31.20 4.55
CA ARG A 20 -2.61 -32.57 4.42
C ARG A 20 -2.68 -32.93 2.93
N GLN A 21 -1.60 -32.86 2.13
CA GLN A 21 -0.52 -33.87 1.97
C GLN A 21 -1.07 -35.30 1.89
N ASP A 22 -1.17 -35.82 0.67
CA ASP A 22 -0.46 -37.03 0.21
C ASP A 22 -0.77 -37.21 -1.30
N HIS A 23 0.21 -36.96 -2.18
CA HIS A 23 0.11 -37.38 -3.58
C HIS A 23 1.25 -38.35 -3.84
N ALA A 24 0.84 -39.52 -4.27
CA ALA A 24 1.62 -40.73 -4.45
C ALA A 24 2.83 -40.53 -5.38
N ASP A 25 3.91 -41.18 -4.96
CA ASP A 25 4.86 -41.98 -5.73
C ASP A 25 5.46 -41.46 -7.05
N SER A 26 6.79 -41.63 -7.07
CA SER A 26 7.68 -41.76 -8.22
C SER A 26 8.25 -40.48 -8.85
N CYS A 27 9.47 -40.16 -8.44
CA CYS A 27 10.47 -39.71 -9.40
C CYS A 27 11.78 -40.46 -9.13
N VAL A 28 12.23 -41.11 -10.19
CA VAL A 28 13.25 -42.15 -10.21
C VAL A 28 14.63 -41.48 -10.15
N VAL A 29 15.52 -42.02 -9.31
CA VAL A 29 16.92 -41.63 -9.25
C VAL A 29 17.65 -42.39 -10.36
N SER A 30 18.26 -41.66 -11.29
CA SER A 30 19.39 -42.18 -12.07
C SER A 30 20.56 -41.25 -11.80
N SER A 31 21.49 -41.74 -11.00
CA SER A 31 22.87 -41.25 -10.96
C SER A 31 23.65 -42.16 -11.89
N ASP A 32 24.23 -41.60 -12.95
CA ASP A 32 25.39 -42.16 -13.61
C ASP A 32 26.38 -41.02 -13.86
N GLU A 33 27.55 -41.25 -13.29
CA GLU A 33 28.79 -40.49 -13.28
C GLU A 33 29.57 -40.68 -14.59
N GLU A 34 30.11 -39.61 -15.21
CA GLU A 34 31.33 -39.67 -16.05
C GLU A 34 32.05 -38.30 -16.07
N GLU A 35 33.06 -38.21 -15.21
CA GLU A 35 34.45 -37.77 -15.39
C GLU A 35 34.89 -36.77 -16.51
N LEU A 36 35.51 -35.67 -16.04
CA LEU A 36 36.65 -34.86 -16.57
C LEU A 36 36.73 -34.42 -18.06
N ALA A 37 36.80 -33.10 -18.26
CA ALA A 37 37.93 -32.47 -18.96
C ALA A 37 37.99 -30.96 -18.66
N ARG A 38 39.17 -30.49 -18.24
CA ARG A 38 39.54 -29.07 -18.23
C ARG A 38 39.75 -28.64 -19.68
N ASP A 39 39.24 -27.49 -20.10
CA ASP A 39 40.09 -26.50 -20.79
C ASP A 39 39.44 -25.12 -20.87
N LYS A 40 40.30 -24.09 -20.85
CA LYS A 40 39.98 -22.68 -21.01
C LYS A 40 39.61 -22.40 -22.46
N ASP A 41 38.61 -21.57 -22.73
CA ASP A 41 38.66 -20.70 -23.92
C ASP A 41 37.81 -19.42 -23.77
N VAL A 42 38.52 -18.31 -23.92
CA VAL A 42 38.16 -17.14 -24.72
C VAL A 42 37.02 -16.23 -24.24
N TYR A 43 37.41 -15.02 -23.80
CA TYR A 43 36.56 -13.85 -23.83
C TYR A 43 36.12 -13.58 -25.29
N VAL A 44 34.82 -13.44 -25.55
CA VAL A 44 34.31 -12.65 -26.67
C VAL A 44 33.07 -11.91 -26.20
N THR A 45 33.24 -10.60 -26.04
CA THR A 45 32.19 -9.58 -26.06
C THR A 45 31.32 -9.68 -27.31
N THR A 46 30.06 -9.27 -27.15
CA THR A 46 29.03 -8.96 -28.16
C THR A 46 28.05 -10.06 -28.57
N HIS A 47 27.05 -10.27 -27.72
CA HIS A 47 25.67 -10.38 -28.23
C HIS A 47 24.79 -9.36 -27.50
N SER A 48 24.49 -8.27 -28.20
CA SER A 48 23.40 -7.37 -27.87
C SER A 48 22.15 -7.85 -28.60
N PRO A 49 21.11 -8.31 -27.89
CA PRO A 49 19.75 -8.21 -28.38
C PRO A 49 19.11 -6.96 -27.79
N ARG A 50 18.78 -6.05 -28.70
CA ARG A 50 17.79 -5.00 -28.54
C ARG A 50 16.47 -5.61 -28.08
N SER A 51 15.81 -4.94 -27.14
CA SER A 51 14.47 -4.34 -27.28
C SER A 51 13.62 -4.53 -26.03
N ALA A 52 13.11 -3.38 -25.55
CA ALA A 52 11.87 -3.23 -24.82
C ALA A 52 11.70 -4.15 -23.59
N ARG A 53 12.31 -3.76 -22.48
CA ARG A 53 11.57 -3.88 -21.22
C ARG A 53 10.87 -2.56 -21.02
N GLU A 54 9.57 -2.58 -21.30
CA GLU A 54 8.61 -1.65 -20.71
C GLU A 54 9.00 -1.43 -19.25
N GLU A 55 9.52 -0.25 -18.97
CA GLU A 55 9.46 0.29 -17.63
C GLU A 55 7.97 0.38 -17.32
N ALA A 56 7.51 -0.59 -16.53
CA ALA A 56 6.27 -0.47 -15.81
C ALA A 56 6.34 0.88 -15.09
N ALA A 57 5.65 1.87 -15.65
CA ALA A 57 5.43 3.18 -15.08
C ALA A 57 4.57 3.02 -13.82
N VAL A 58 5.13 2.39 -12.80
CA VAL A 58 4.65 2.49 -11.44
C VAL A 58 4.90 3.94 -11.08
N GLY A 59 3.84 4.75 -11.22
CA GLY A 59 3.89 6.20 -11.20
C GLY A 59 4.81 6.74 -10.12
N LEU A 60 6.02 7.14 -10.53
CA LEU A 60 6.90 7.99 -9.73
C LEU A 60 6.16 9.31 -9.59
N ARG A 61 5.32 9.38 -8.55
CA ARG A 61 4.84 10.65 -8.02
C ARG A 61 6.10 11.48 -7.80
N PRO A 62 6.17 12.73 -8.29
CA PRO A 62 7.32 13.58 -8.06
C PRO A 62 7.64 13.57 -6.56
N SER A 63 8.73 12.87 -6.20
CA SER A 63 9.16 12.68 -4.82
C SER A 63 9.68 14.01 -4.32
N GLY A 64 8.79 14.85 -3.79
CA GLY A 64 9.18 16.16 -3.26
C GLY A 64 8.10 17.23 -3.26
N THR A 65 6.96 17.03 -3.93
CA THR A 65 5.89 18.05 -3.95
C THR A 65 4.68 17.61 -3.13
N VAL A 66 4.10 18.56 -2.40
CA VAL A 66 2.85 18.32 -1.66
C VAL A 66 1.69 18.24 -2.67
N SER A 67 0.86 17.21 -2.51
CA SER A 67 -0.34 17.00 -3.33
C SER A 67 -1.51 16.52 -2.47
N CYS A 68 -2.74 16.84 -2.86
CA CYS A 68 -3.92 16.34 -2.17
C CYS A 68 -4.29 14.93 -2.67
N PRO A 69 -4.37 13.90 -1.81
CA PRO A 69 -4.68 12.54 -2.24
C PRO A 69 -6.14 12.31 -2.68
N ILE A 70 -7.02 13.32 -2.52
CA ILE A 70 -8.45 13.21 -2.86
C ILE A 70 -8.72 13.72 -4.27
N CYS A 71 -8.29 14.96 -4.58
CA CYS A 71 -8.43 15.53 -5.92
C CYS A 71 -7.22 15.28 -6.82
N MET A 72 -6.12 14.74 -6.29
CA MET A 72 -4.86 14.47 -6.98
C MET A 72 -4.08 15.73 -7.43
N ASP A 73 -4.61 16.91 -7.18
CA ASP A 73 -3.95 18.19 -7.50
C ASP A 73 -2.65 18.41 -6.72
N GLY A 74 -1.67 19.01 -7.40
CA GLY A 74 -0.39 19.42 -6.80
C GLY A 74 -0.48 20.78 -6.06
N TYR A 75 0.57 21.13 -5.32
CA TYR A 75 0.65 22.40 -4.57
C TYR A 75 0.28 23.62 -5.42
N SER A 76 0.88 23.75 -6.61
CA SER A 76 0.67 24.89 -7.52
C SER A 76 -0.80 25.03 -7.94
N GLU A 77 -1.44 23.93 -8.34
CA GLU A 77 -2.86 23.89 -8.75
C GLU A 77 -3.80 24.18 -7.58
N ILE A 78 -3.44 23.73 -6.37
CA ILE A 78 -4.21 24.00 -5.16
C ILE A 78 -4.22 25.50 -4.87
N VAL A 79 -3.05 26.14 -4.84
CA VAL A 79 -2.92 27.57 -4.53
C VAL A 79 -3.47 28.45 -5.65
N GLN A 80 -3.25 28.09 -6.91
CA GLN A 80 -3.80 28.82 -8.06
C GLN A 80 -5.33 28.87 -8.04
N ASN A 81 -5.98 27.81 -7.56
CA ASN A 81 -7.43 27.76 -7.38
C ASN A 81 -7.91 28.40 -6.06
N GLY A 82 -7.03 29.11 -5.34
CA GLY A 82 -7.37 29.78 -4.08
C GLY A 82 -7.66 28.83 -2.91
N ARG A 83 -7.25 27.56 -3.01
CA ARG A 83 -7.39 26.57 -1.94
C ARG A 83 -6.12 26.55 -1.08
N LEU A 84 -6.26 26.09 0.16
CA LEU A 84 -5.14 25.99 1.11
C LEU A 84 -4.71 24.54 1.25
N ILE A 85 -3.42 24.33 1.51
CA ILE A 85 -2.94 23.06 2.05
C ILE A 85 -3.27 23.04 3.55
N VAL A 86 -3.89 21.96 4.01
CA VAL A 86 -4.26 21.77 5.40
C VAL A 86 -3.72 20.45 5.92
N SER A 87 -3.26 20.46 7.16
CA SER A 87 -2.89 19.25 7.89
C SER A 87 -3.92 18.97 8.98
N THR A 88 -4.25 17.69 9.15
CA THR A 88 -5.02 17.20 10.28
C THR A 88 -4.09 16.98 11.48
N GLU A 89 -4.61 17.01 12.71
CA GLU A 89 -3.81 16.67 13.91
C GLU A 89 -3.21 15.25 13.87
N CYS A 90 -3.79 14.37 13.05
CA CYS A 90 -3.25 13.03 12.83
C CYS A 90 -2.14 12.95 11.77
N GLY A 91 -1.70 14.10 11.22
CA GLY A 91 -0.55 14.22 10.33
C GLY A 91 -0.85 14.06 8.84
N HIS A 92 -2.11 13.84 8.44
CA HIS A 92 -2.49 13.69 7.03
C HIS A 92 -2.82 15.04 6.40
N VAL A 93 -2.33 15.23 5.17
CA VAL A 93 -2.39 16.49 4.42
C VAL A 93 -3.37 16.39 3.26
N PHE A 94 -4.16 17.44 3.06
CA PHE A 94 -5.15 17.56 1.99
C PHE A 94 -5.27 19.02 1.53
N CYS A 95 -6.01 19.28 0.45
CA CYS A 95 -6.49 20.64 0.19
C CYS A 95 -7.70 20.96 1.07
N SER A 96 -7.93 22.24 1.35
CA SER A 96 -8.97 22.72 2.26
C SER A 96 -10.38 22.35 1.81
N GLN A 97 -10.62 22.28 0.50
CA GLN A 97 -11.92 21.90 -0.07
C GLN A 97 -12.20 20.41 0.15
N CYS A 98 -11.30 19.52 -0.27
CA CYS A 98 -11.51 18.08 -0.16
C CYS A 98 -11.65 17.61 1.29
N LEU A 99 -10.85 18.18 2.22
CA LEU A 99 -11.01 17.83 3.64
C LEU A 99 -12.35 18.33 4.19
N ARG A 100 -12.76 19.57 3.85
CA ARG A 100 -14.06 20.12 4.26
C ARG A 100 -15.21 19.25 3.76
N ASP A 101 -15.18 18.85 2.49
CA ASP A 101 -16.24 18.05 1.89
C ASP A 101 -16.29 16.64 2.50
N SER A 102 -15.15 15.99 2.70
CA SER A 102 -15.12 14.70 3.39
C SER A 102 -15.69 14.77 4.81
N LEU A 103 -15.39 15.84 5.55
CA LEU A 103 -15.91 16.05 6.90
C LEU A 103 -17.41 16.36 6.97
N LYS A 104 -18.06 16.71 5.84
CA LYS A 104 -19.53 16.82 5.78
C LYS A 104 -20.19 15.44 5.84
N ASN A 105 -19.52 14.41 5.32
CA ASN A 105 -20.06 13.04 5.25
C ASN A 105 -19.64 12.20 6.45
N ALA A 106 -18.38 12.31 6.90
CA ALA A 106 -17.86 11.54 8.02
C ALA A 106 -16.83 12.36 8.83
N ASN A 107 -16.95 12.36 10.15
CA ASN A 107 -16.02 13.04 11.06
C ASN A 107 -14.73 12.25 11.31
N THR A 108 -14.17 11.64 10.26
CA THR A 108 -12.97 10.80 10.33
C THR A 108 -11.96 11.21 9.28
N CYS A 109 -10.67 11.11 9.59
CA CYS A 109 -9.60 11.37 8.62
C CYS A 109 -9.77 10.46 7.38
N PRO A 110 -9.72 11.00 6.14
CA PRO A 110 -9.83 10.21 4.92
C PRO A 110 -8.74 9.14 4.76
N THR A 111 -7.57 9.36 5.35
CA THR A 111 -6.42 8.44 5.23
C THR A 111 -6.40 7.39 6.33
N CYS A 112 -6.40 7.80 7.61
CA CYS A 112 -6.23 6.87 8.74
C CYS A 112 -7.51 6.56 9.52
N ARG A 113 -8.65 7.16 9.13
CA ARG A 113 -9.96 7.00 9.78
C ARG A 113 -10.02 7.40 11.26
N LYS A 114 -8.98 8.06 11.80
CA LYS A 114 -9.01 8.61 13.16
C LYS A 114 -10.17 9.60 13.28
N LYS A 115 -11.00 9.44 14.31
CA LYS A 115 -12.11 10.36 14.61
C LYS A 115 -11.57 11.76 14.88
N MET A 116 -12.20 12.76 14.29
CA MET A 116 -11.86 14.17 14.44
C MET A 116 -12.94 14.85 15.28
N SER A 117 -12.65 15.11 16.55
CA SER A 117 -13.56 15.85 17.43
C SER A 117 -13.36 17.36 17.23
N HIS A 118 -14.27 18.02 16.49
CA HIS A 118 -14.33 19.48 16.23
C HIS A 118 -13.17 20.01 15.36
N LYS A 119 -13.38 20.23 14.04
CA LYS A 119 -12.48 20.95 13.08
C LYS A 119 -10.97 20.93 13.42
N ARG A 120 -10.40 19.77 13.74
CA ARG A 120 -9.00 19.60 14.17
C ARG A 120 -8.03 19.54 13.00
N TYR A 121 -8.03 20.60 12.21
CA TYR A 121 -7.11 20.77 11.09
C TYR A 121 -6.75 22.25 10.96
N HIS A 122 -5.54 22.51 10.49
CA HIS A 122 -5.03 23.86 10.33
C HIS A 122 -4.33 24.00 8.97
N PRO A 123 -4.30 25.21 8.38
CA PRO A 123 -3.48 25.45 7.22
C PRO A 123 -2.01 25.25 7.55
N ILE A 124 -1.23 24.85 6.55
CA ILE A 124 0.23 24.83 6.60
C ILE A 124 0.77 25.62 5.42
N TYR A 125 1.84 26.36 5.66
CA TYR A 125 2.51 27.20 4.68
C TYR A 125 3.93 26.66 4.51
N ILE A 126 4.29 26.31 3.28
CA ILE A 126 5.54 25.66 2.90
C ILE A 126 6.20 26.42 1.75
#